data_AF-A0A7V4CTF7-F1
#
_entry.id   AF-A0A7V4CTF7-F1
#
_cell.length_a   1.000
_cell.length_b   1.000
_cell.length_c   1.000
_cell.angle_alpha   90.00
_cell.angle_beta   90.00
_cell.angle_gamma   90.00
#
_symmetry.space_group_name_H-M   'P 1'
#
loop_
_entity.id
_entity.type
_entity.pdbx_description
1 polymer ?
#
loop_
_entity_poly.entity_id
_entity_poly.type
_entity_poly.pdbx_seq_one_letter_code
_entity_poly.pdbx_strand_id
1 'polypeptide(L)'
;MKKRLSVMKMKQIAAWKSVHPELSHEQLAEIFECTPAQARYALQKYAELGEMALATKKGKKVLSSLIKDYVDEDEILDKQIKEILSQLEVETNIAVSTRLQHIKDVLIIKEKAQKLKLEKHLRGIDSDIVAEIIKKFMPEASNEDIIKIFNEAKEKVRSNV
;
A
#
# COMPACT_ATOMS: atom_id res chain seq x y z
N MET A 1 8.09 27.82 -13.11
CA MET A 1 6.73 27.32 -13.45
C MET A 1 6.55 25.93 -12.85
N LYS A 2 5.66 25.74 -11.86
CA LYS A 2 5.37 24.38 -11.35
C LYS A 2 4.60 23.59 -12.41
N LYS A 3 5.05 22.35 -12.64
CA LYS A 3 4.53 21.42 -13.66
C LYS A 3 3.04 21.14 -13.41
N ARG A 4 2.23 21.12 -14.46
CA ARG A 4 0.80 20.79 -14.37
C ARG A 4 0.64 19.34 -13.88
N LEU A 5 -0.28 19.10 -12.95
CA LEU A 5 -0.57 17.76 -12.45
C LEU A 5 -1.05 16.86 -13.59
N SER A 6 -0.70 15.58 -13.58
CA SER A 6 -1.23 14.63 -14.56
C SER A 6 -2.71 14.36 -14.31
N VAL A 7 -3.44 13.97 -15.36
CA VAL A 7 -4.85 13.56 -15.26
C VAL A 7 -5.02 12.42 -14.27
N MET A 8 -4.10 11.46 -14.27
CA MET A 8 -4.11 10.34 -13.33
C MET A 8 -3.97 10.82 -11.89
N LYS A 9 -2.96 11.63 -11.56
CA LYS A 9 -2.79 12.18 -10.20
C LYS A 9 -4.01 12.97 -9.73
N MET A 10 -4.66 13.74 -10.62
CA MET A 10 -5.89 14.45 -10.24
C MET A 10 -7.04 13.50 -9.87
N LYS A 11 -7.22 12.41 -10.62
CA LYS A 11 -8.20 11.36 -10.29
C LYS A 11 -7.85 10.66 -8.98
N GLN A 12 -6.57 10.43 -8.71
CA GLN A 12 -6.11 9.81 -7.45
C GLN A 12 -6.41 10.70 -6.24
N ILE A 13 -6.18 12.02 -6.33
CA ILE A 13 -6.53 12.98 -5.27
C ILE A 13 -8.03 12.94 -4.96
N ALA A 14 -8.87 12.99 -6.01
CA ALA A 14 -10.32 12.92 -5.84
C ALA A 14 -10.77 11.60 -5.20
N ALA A 15 -10.22 10.48 -5.67
CA ALA A 15 -10.48 9.16 -5.12
C ALA A 15 -10.07 9.05 -3.64
N TRP A 16 -8.88 9.54 -3.28
CA TRP A 16 -8.38 9.48 -1.91
C TRP A 16 -9.25 10.28 -0.93
N LYS A 17 -9.65 11.49 -1.33
CA LYS A 17 -10.56 12.34 -0.53
C LYS A 17 -11.93 11.71 -0.32
N SER A 18 -12.41 10.87 -1.23
CA SER A 18 -13.68 10.15 -1.05
C SER A 18 -13.61 9.05 0.02
N VAL A 19 -12.43 8.48 0.25
CA VAL A 19 -12.19 7.49 1.31
C VAL A 19 -11.81 8.17 2.63
N HIS A 20 -11.20 9.35 2.55
CA HIS A 20 -10.72 10.15 3.67
C HIS A 20 -11.35 11.56 3.67
N PRO A 21 -12.67 11.68 3.90
CA PRO A 21 -13.39 12.95 3.84
C PRO A 21 -12.91 13.98 4.87
N GLU A 22 -12.20 13.56 5.91
CA GLU A 22 -11.62 14.40 6.96
C GLU A 22 -10.39 15.19 6.51
N LEU A 23 -9.66 14.74 5.48
CA LEU A 23 -8.37 15.35 5.11
C LEU A 23 -8.51 16.75 4.49
N SER A 24 -7.75 17.73 4.97
CA SER A 24 -7.77 19.08 4.39
C SER A 24 -7.11 19.11 2.99
N HIS A 25 -7.33 20.21 2.25
CA HIS A 25 -6.66 20.40 0.95
C HIS A 25 -5.13 20.47 1.09
N GLU A 26 -4.65 20.97 2.23
CA GLU A 26 -3.25 21.07 2.59
C GLU A 26 -2.64 19.68 2.83
N GLN A 27 -3.33 18.82 3.58
CA GLN A 27 -2.90 17.44 3.81
C GLN A 27 -2.89 16.61 2.50
N LEU A 28 -3.90 16.78 1.64
CA LEU A 28 -3.89 16.17 0.31
C LEU A 28 -2.74 16.69 -0.55
N ALA A 29 -2.43 17.97 -0.46
CA ALA A 29 -1.32 18.56 -1.22
C ALA A 29 0.03 17.98 -0.78
N GLU A 30 0.20 17.69 0.50
CA GLU A 30 1.38 17.02 1.04
C GLU A 30 1.50 15.58 0.54
N ILE A 31 0.45 14.76 0.70
CA ILE A 31 0.44 13.34 0.28
C ILE A 31 0.74 13.17 -1.21
N PHE A 32 0.20 14.05 -2.05
CA PHE A 32 0.33 13.95 -3.51
C PHE A 32 1.44 14.83 -4.09
N GLU A 33 2.23 15.47 -3.24
CA GLU A 33 3.33 16.37 -3.59
C GLU A 33 2.91 17.45 -4.60
N CYS A 34 1.79 18.11 -4.32
CA CYS A 34 1.22 19.16 -5.17
C CYS A 34 0.91 20.45 -4.40
N THR A 35 0.34 21.46 -5.05
CA THR A 35 -0.11 22.66 -4.34
C THR A 35 -1.56 22.51 -3.86
N PRO A 36 -1.96 23.18 -2.76
CA PRO A 36 -3.35 23.15 -2.29
C PRO A 36 -4.35 23.59 -3.37
N ALA A 37 -3.96 24.52 -4.25
CA ALA A 37 -4.77 24.94 -5.38
C ALA A 37 -4.96 23.83 -6.43
N GLN A 38 -3.92 23.03 -6.70
CA GLN A 38 -4.01 21.88 -7.59
C GLN A 38 -4.86 20.76 -7.00
N ALA A 39 -4.73 20.50 -5.69
CA ALA A 39 -5.59 19.56 -4.98
C ALA A 39 -7.07 19.99 -5.06
N ARG A 40 -7.36 21.26 -4.73
CA ARG A 40 -8.72 21.83 -4.85
C ARG A 40 -9.27 21.71 -6.27
N TYR A 41 -8.48 22.04 -7.29
CA TYR A 41 -8.88 21.91 -8.69
C TYR A 41 -9.19 20.45 -9.07
N ALA A 42 -8.38 19.49 -8.61
CA ALA A 42 -8.61 18.09 -8.84
C ALA A 42 -9.95 17.61 -8.24
N LEU A 43 -10.24 18.04 -7.00
CA LEU A 43 -11.52 17.72 -6.33
C LEU A 43 -12.72 18.30 -7.07
N GLN A 44 -12.65 19.57 -7.49
CA GLN A 44 -13.74 20.19 -8.25
C GLN A 44 -13.95 19.51 -9.60
N LYS A 45 -12.87 19.19 -10.31
CA LYS A 45 -12.94 18.61 -11.66
C LYS A 45 -13.41 17.16 -11.69
N TYR A 46 -13.12 16.40 -10.64
CA TYR A 46 -13.42 14.96 -10.56
C TYR A 46 -14.34 14.62 -9.39
N ALA A 47 -15.18 15.57 -8.94
CA ALA A 47 -16.13 15.38 -7.84
C ALA A 47 -17.05 14.16 -8.06
N GLU A 48 -17.59 14.02 -9.27
CA GLU A 48 -18.46 12.91 -9.66
C GLU A 48 -17.77 11.54 -9.56
N LEU A 49 -16.45 11.49 -9.70
CA LEU A 49 -15.68 10.25 -9.59
C LEU A 49 -15.68 9.73 -8.15
N GLY A 50 -15.72 10.64 -7.17
CA GLY A 50 -15.88 10.31 -5.77
C GLY A 50 -17.27 9.79 -5.42
N GLU A 51 -18.31 10.43 -5.97
CA GLU A 51 -19.70 10.02 -5.75
C GLU A 51 -20.03 8.67 -6.40
N MET A 52 -19.64 8.47 -7.67
CA MET A 52 -19.85 7.20 -8.38
C MET A 52 -19.06 6.04 -7.77
N ALA A 53 -17.89 6.32 -7.22
CA ALA A 53 -17.03 5.32 -6.62
C ALA A 53 -17.66 4.64 -5.40
N LEU A 54 -18.45 5.38 -4.60
CA LEU A 54 -19.06 4.86 -3.38
C LEU A 54 -20.38 4.12 -3.66
N ALA A 55 -21.12 4.52 -4.70
CA ALA A 55 -22.46 4.03 -4.98
C ALA A 55 -22.51 2.63 -5.63
N THR A 56 -21.47 2.22 -6.38
CA THR A 56 -21.54 0.97 -7.17
C THR A 56 -20.34 0.04 -6.93
N LYS A 57 -20.55 -1.29 -7.03
CA LYS A 57 -19.46 -2.28 -6.94
C LYS A 57 -18.36 -2.03 -7.99
N LYS A 58 -18.76 -1.63 -9.20
CA LYS A 58 -17.83 -1.26 -10.29
C LYS A 58 -17.04 0.00 -9.93
N GLY A 59 -17.71 1.02 -9.37
CA GLY A 59 -17.10 2.24 -8.87
C GLY A 59 -16.05 1.97 -7.79
N LYS A 60 -16.38 1.15 -6.79
CA LYS A 60 -15.46 0.75 -5.71
C LYS A 60 -14.19 0.08 -6.25
N LYS A 61 -14.33 -0.77 -7.28
CA LYS A 61 -13.17 -1.41 -7.93
C LYS A 61 -12.27 -0.40 -8.65
N VAL A 62 -12.86 0.55 -9.37
CA VAL A 62 -12.12 1.64 -10.03
C VAL A 62 -11.41 2.50 -8.99
N LEU A 63 -12.11 2.87 -7.91
CA LEU A 63 -11.54 3.65 -6.80
C LEU A 63 -10.32 2.95 -6.21
N SER A 64 -10.47 1.68 -5.81
CA SER A 64 -9.39 0.87 -5.23
C SER A 64 -8.18 0.79 -6.18
N SER A 65 -8.41 0.66 -7.49
CA SER A 65 -7.31 0.63 -8.47
C SER A 65 -6.59 1.97 -8.62
N LEU A 66 -7.28 3.10 -8.41
CA LEU A 66 -6.68 4.43 -8.52
C LEU A 66 -5.78 4.73 -7.33
N ILE A 67 -6.19 4.30 -6.14
CA ILE A 67 -5.49 4.62 -4.89
C ILE A 67 -4.54 3.52 -4.40
N LYS A 68 -4.40 2.42 -5.15
CA LYS A 68 -3.63 1.25 -4.74
C LYS A 68 -2.23 1.60 -4.20
N ASP A 69 -1.53 2.52 -4.84
CA ASP A 69 -0.16 2.89 -4.48
C ASP A 69 -0.05 3.69 -3.17
N TYR A 70 -1.18 4.20 -2.66
CA TYR A 70 -1.24 4.99 -1.42
C TYR A 70 -1.85 4.20 -0.26
N VAL A 71 -2.39 3.03 -0.55
CA VAL A 71 -2.99 2.15 0.46
C VAL A 71 -1.90 1.30 1.11
N ASP A 72 -1.82 1.36 2.44
CA ASP A 72 -1.04 0.39 3.20
C ASP A 72 -1.85 -0.92 3.32
N GLU A 73 -1.47 -1.92 2.52
CA GLU A 73 -2.09 -3.24 2.53
C GLU A 73 -2.00 -3.91 3.91
N ASP A 74 -0.93 -3.67 4.67
CA ASP A 74 -0.76 -4.22 6.01
C ASP A 74 -1.78 -3.62 6.99
N GLU A 75 -1.98 -2.30 6.90
CA GLU A 75 -2.94 -1.58 7.75
C GLU A 75 -4.38 -2.04 7.49
N ILE A 76 -4.75 -2.21 6.22
CA ILE A 76 -6.07 -2.73 5.85
C ILE A 76 -6.27 -4.13 6.42
N LEU A 77 -5.29 -5.01 6.23
CA LEU A 77 -5.39 -6.38 6.69
C LEU A 77 -5.53 -6.45 8.21
N ASP A 78 -4.74 -5.67 8.95
CA ASP A 78 -4.82 -5.58 10.41
C ASP A 78 -6.19 -5.08 10.88
N LYS A 79 -6.75 -4.06 10.21
CA LYS A 79 -8.08 -3.53 10.51
C LYS A 79 -9.17 -4.59 10.28
N GLN A 80 -9.11 -5.30 9.15
CA GLN A 80 -10.08 -6.34 8.82
C GLN A 80 -10.00 -7.53 9.78
N ILE A 81 -8.78 -7.95 10.18
CA ILE A 81 -8.60 -9.00 11.19
C ILE A 81 -9.26 -8.61 12.52
N LYS A 82 -9.04 -7.37 12.99
CA LYS A 82 -9.66 -6.88 14.24
C LYS A 82 -11.19 -6.85 14.14
N GLU A 83 -11.71 -6.38 13.01
CA GLU A 83 -13.15 -6.31 12.77
C GLU A 83 -13.79 -7.70 12.75
N ILE A 84 -13.19 -8.67 12.06
CA ILE A 84 -13.69 -10.06 12.03
C ILE A 84 -13.67 -10.68 13.42
N LEU A 85 -12.59 -10.50 14.19
CA LEU A 85 -12.50 -11.03 15.56
C LEU A 85 -13.56 -10.42 16.47
N SER A 86 -13.79 -9.11 16.38
CA SER A 86 -14.83 -8.43 17.15
C SER A 86 -16.24 -8.90 16.76
N GLN A 87 -16.51 -9.10 15.47
CA GLN A 87 -17.78 -9.67 15.01
C GLN A 87 -17.98 -11.10 15.52
N LEU A 88 -16.96 -11.96 15.44
CA LEU A 88 -17.03 -13.33 15.93
C LEU A 88 -17.25 -13.41 17.45
N GLU A 89 -16.70 -12.46 18.22
CA GLU A 89 -16.89 -12.40 19.68
C GLU A 89 -18.36 -12.14 20.06
N VAL A 90 -19.02 -11.22 19.35
CA VAL A 90 -20.39 -10.79 19.65
C VAL A 90 -21.45 -11.69 19.00
N GLU A 91 -21.11 -12.40 17.91
CA GLU A 91 -22.06 -13.27 17.20
C GLU A 91 -22.45 -14.49 18.04
N THR A 92 -23.72 -14.54 18.45
CA THR A 92 -24.30 -15.65 19.23
C THR A 92 -25.04 -16.67 18.38
N ASN A 93 -25.31 -16.37 17.11
CA ASN A 93 -26.11 -17.24 16.22
C ASN A 93 -25.29 -18.36 15.57
N ILE A 94 -23.98 -18.37 15.78
CA ILE A 94 -23.07 -19.39 15.27
C ILE A 94 -22.77 -20.43 16.33
N ALA A 95 -22.72 -21.71 15.91
CA ALA A 95 -22.29 -22.78 16.81
C ALA A 95 -20.88 -22.49 17.34
N VAL A 96 -20.65 -22.76 18.63
CA VAL A 96 -19.37 -22.46 19.30
C VAL A 96 -18.18 -23.13 18.59
N SER A 97 -18.36 -24.35 18.11
CA SER A 97 -17.33 -25.08 17.33
C SER A 97 -16.97 -24.36 16.04
N THR A 98 -17.97 -23.90 15.28
CA THR A 98 -17.79 -23.12 14.04
C THR A 98 -17.10 -21.80 14.32
N ARG A 99 -17.50 -21.09 15.39
CA ARG A 99 -16.86 -19.85 15.83
C ARG A 99 -15.38 -20.05 16.14
N LEU A 100 -15.05 -21.10 16.88
CA LEU A 100 -13.65 -21.43 17.21
C LEU A 100 -12.84 -21.74 15.94
N GLN A 101 -13.43 -22.42 14.97
CA GLN A 101 -12.76 -22.68 13.70
C GLN A 101 -12.45 -21.38 12.93
N HIS A 102 -13.41 -20.45 12.84
CA HIS A 102 -13.18 -19.16 12.19
C HIS A 102 -12.12 -18.32 12.91
N ILE A 103 -12.11 -18.30 14.25
CA ILE A 103 -11.06 -17.63 15.02
C ILE A 103 -9.69 -18.24 14.68
N LYS A 104 -9.59 -19.57 14.62
CA LYS A 104 -8.35 -20.26 14.24
C LYS A 104 -7.90 -19.87 12.83
N ASP A 105 -8.81 -19.83 11.87
CA ASP A 105 -8.50 -19.46 10.48
C ASP A 105 -7.97 -18.01 10.40
N VAL A 106 -8.58 -17.08 11.14
CA VAL A 106 -8.14 -15.69 11.23
C VAL A 106 -6.74 -15.58 11.86
N LEU A 107 -6.46 -16.35 12.91
CA LEU A 107 -5.13 -16.37 13.53
C LEU A 107 -4.05 -16.90 12.57
N ILE A 108 -4.36 -17.94 11.79
CA ILE A 108 -3.44 -18.47 10.76
C ILE A 108 -3.14 -17.40 9.69
N ILE A 109 -4.16 -16.63 9.26
CA ILE A 109 -3.97 -15.54 8.31
C ILE A 109 -3.06 -14.47 8.91
N LYS A 110 -3.28 -14.09 10.18
CA LYS A 110 -2.46 -13.12 10.89
C LYS A 110 -0.99 -13.55 10.97
N GLU A 111 -0.72 -14.79 11.35
CA GLU A 111 0.64 -15.33 11.42
C GLU A 111 1.35 -15.31 10.06
N LYS A 112 0.64 -15.72 8.99
CA LYS A 112 1.17 -15.67 7.63
C LYS A 112 1.50 -14.24 7.20
N ALA A 113 0.63 -13.28 7.51
CA ALA A 113 0.87 -11.88 7.19
C ALA A 113 2.10 -11.33 7.93
N GLN A 114 2.24 -11.61 9.22
CA GLN A 114 3.41 -11.21 10.01
C GLN A 114 4.70 -11.81 9.46
N LYS A 115 4.67 -13.08 9.06
CA LYS A 115 5.81 -13.74 8.42
C LYS A 115 6.20 -13.06 7.12
N LEU A 116 5.24 -12.75 6.25
CA LEU A 116 5.51 -12.04 4.99
C LEU A 116 6.06 -10.63 5.22
N LYS A 117 5.54 -9.92 6.22
CA LYS A 117 6.05 -8.60 6.62
C LYS A 117 7.50 -8.68 7.10
N LEU A 118 7.81 -9.66 7.95
CA LEU A 118 9.18 -9.90 8.41
C LEU A 118 10.09 -10.27 7.23
N GLU A 119 9.66 -11.15 6.34
CA GLU A 119 10.43 -11.50 5.13
C GLU A 119 10.69 -10.28 4.23
N LYS A 120 9.70 -9.40 4.03
CA LYS A 120 9.86 -8.16 3.25
C LYS A 120 10.86 -7.22 3.91
N HIS A 121 10.77 -7.06 5.24
CA HIS A 121 11.70 -6.23 6.00
C HIS A 121 13.12 -6.78 5.97
N LEU A 122 13.30 -8.08 6.19
CA LEU A 122 14.60 -8.75 6.11
C LEU A 122 15.21 -8.62 4.72
N ARG A 123 14.43 -8.82 3.65
CA ARG A 123 14.91 -8.59 2.28
C ARG A 123 15.33 -7.14 2.05
N GLY A 124 14.63 -6.18 2.64
CA GLY A 124 14.99 -4.76 2.61
C GLY A 124 16.34 -4.51 3.28
N ILE A 125 16.50 -4.99 4.52
CA ILE A 125 17.75 -4.91 5.28
C ILE A 125 18.89 -5.58 4.51
N ASP A 126 18.68 -6.77 3.96
CA ASP A 126 19.67 -7.47 3.15
C ASP A 126 20.08 -6.61 1.94
N SER A 127 19.12 -5.92 1.32
CA SER A 127 19.38 -5.02 0.20
C SER A 127 20.20 -3.81 0.63
N ASP A 128 19.92 -3.23 1.80
CA ASP A 128 20.67 -2.10 2.36
C ASP A 128 22.09 -2.50 2.76
N ILE A 129 22.26 -3.66 3.40
CA ILE A 129 23.57 -4.23 3.75
C ILE A 129 24.39 -4.47 2.48
N VAL A 130 23.78 -5.06 1.45
CA VAL A 130 24.44 -5.28 0.16
C VAL A 130 24.84 -3.95 -0.50
N ALA A 131 23.96 -2.94 -0.46
CA ALA A 131 24.27 -1.62 -0.97
C ALA A 131 25.45 -0.98 -0.23
N GLU A 132 25.50 -1.08 1.09
CA GLU A 132 26.62 -0.59 1.92
C GLU A 132 27.92 -1.34 1.63
N ILE A 133 27.87 -2.66 1.46
CA ILE A 133 29.05 -3.45 1.05
C ILE A 133 29.56 -2.96 -0.31
N ILE A 134 28.69 -2.79 -1.31
CA ILE A 134 29.09 -2.31 -2.63
C ILE A 134 29.69 -0.91 -2.54
N LYS A 135 29.08 0.00 -1.78
CA LYS A 135 29.58 1.37 -1.60
C LYS A 135 30.93 1.44 -0.88
N LYS A 136 31.28 0.47 -0.03
CA LYS A 136 32.64 0.39 0.54
C LYS A 136 33.72 0.17 -0.52
N PHE A 137 33.41 -0.52 -1.61
CA PHE A 137 34.36 -0.78 -2.70
C PHE A 137 34.19 0.20 -3.87
N MET A 138 32.99 0.76 -4.05
CA MET A 138 32.64 1.72 -5.09
C MET A 138 31.79 2.85 -4.49
N PRO A 139 32.39 3.86 -3.85
CA PRO A 139 31.66 4.91 -3.13
C PRO A 139 30.69 5.72 -3.99
N GLU A 140 31.04 5.92 -5.27
CA GLU A 140 30.26 6.69 -6.24
C GLU A 140 29.19 5.84 -6.97
N ALA A 141 28.99 4.58 -6.57
CA ALA A 141 28.01 3.70 -7.22
C ALA A 141 26.59 4.24 -7.03
N SER A 142 25.87 4.41 -8.14
CA SER A 142 24.45 4.76 -8.13
C SER A 142 23.58 3.57 -7.71
N ASN A 143 22.32 3.83 -7.36
CA ASN A 143 21.37 2.74 -7.05
C ASN A 143 21.18 1.78 -8.25
N GLU A 144 21.27 2.28 -9.48
CA GLU A 144 21.19 1.45 -10.69
C GLU A 144 22.41 0.53 -10.82
N ASP A 145 23.62 1.03 -10.52
CA ASP A 145 24.85 0.23 -10.51
C ASP A 145 24.79 -0.87 -9.46
N ILE A 146 24.29 -0.55 -8.26
CA ILE A 146 24.12 -1.50 -7.15
C ILE A 146 23.17 -2.63 -7.55
N ILE A 147 22.02 -2.30 -8.17
CA ILE A 147 21.05 -3.30 -8.65
C ILE A 147 21.68 -4.20 -9.72
N LYS A 148 22.46 -3.62 -10.65
CA LYS A 148 23.13 -4.37 -11.70
C LYS A 148 24.15 -5.35 -11.12
N ILE A 149 25.03 -4.88 -10.23
CA ILE A 149 26.05 -5.71 -9.55
C ILE A 149 25.38 -6.85 -8.79
N PHE A 150 24.29 -6.57 -8.07
CA PHE A 150 23.53 -7.58 -7.32
C PHE A 150 22.93 -8.65 -8.23
N ASN A 151 22.31 -8.25 -9.34
CA ASN A 151 21.71 -9.19 -10.28
C ASN A 151 22.77 -10.07 -10.97
N GLU A 152 23.90 -9.50 -11.40
CA GLU A 152 25.02 -10.27 -11.96
C GLU A 152 25.58 -11.29 -10.96
N ALA A 153 25.73 -10.89 -9.69
CA ALA A 153 26.17 -11.80 -8.63
C ALA A 153 25.16 -12.93 -8.38
N LYS A 154 23.87 -12.61 -8.36
CA LYS A 154 22.78 -13.58 -8.17
C LYS A 154 22.70 -14.59 -9.31
N GLU A 155 22.89 -14.16 -10.55
CA GLU A 155 22.98 -15.05 -11.71
C GLU A 155 24.19 -15.99 -11.61
N LYS A 156 25.37 -15.47 -11.27
CA LYS A 156 26.58 -16.28 -11.07
C LYS A 156 26.40 -17.35 -9.99
N VAL A 157 25.75 -17.01 -8.87
CA VAL A 157 25.46 -17.98 -7.81
C VAL A 157 24.48 -19.06 -8.31
N ARG A 158 23.44 -18.67 -9.05
CA ARG A 158 22.48 -19.64 -9.63
C ARG A 158 23.08 -20.53 -10.69
N SER A 159 24.10 -20.07 -11.42
CA SER A 159 24.81 -20.87 -12.43
C SER A 159 25.88 -21.80 -11.82
N ASN A 160 26.28 -21.56 -10.58
CA ASN A 160 27.27 -22.37 -9.84
C ASN A 160 26.63 -23.34 -8.82
N VAL A 161 25.29 -23.43 -8.80
CA VAL A 161 24.49 -24.42 -8.07
C VAL A 161 23.82 -25.32 -9.09
#